data_AF-A0A396GXQ1-F1
#
_entry.id   AF-A0A396GXQ1-F1
#
_cell.length_a   1.000
_cell.length_b   1.000
_cell.length_c   1.000
_cell.angle_alpha   90.00
_cell.angle_beta   90.00
_cell.angle_gamma   90.00
#
_symmetry.space_group_name_H-M   'P 1'
#
loop_
_entity.id
_entity.type
_entity.pdbx_description
1 polymer ?
#
loop_
_entity_poly.entity_id
_entity_poly.type
_entity_poly.pdbx_seq_one_letter_code
_entity_poly.pdbx_strand_id
1 'polypeptide(L)'
;MKNEPPKSRRRSRHSNPSHSAILPDDLIFEILSWLTVKPLMKLKCDPYYLLIDKDCRHVVGSCNGLVCLLGYSPAEMWFRFWNPATRKISDKLGFFRDDTYGLKYWTFTMGYDNSSDVYKVVALQYCSHLTTRVRVLTFGNNIWRNIQCFPARVLHFSYDNREFGGVHLNCTVNWLAVITDDGNHGKYVIISLDLATETHTQLRPPPSTPNRSVQDVQPGVCFLMDSRKPILLYGK
;
A
#
# COMPACT_ATOMS: atom_id res chain seq x y z
N MET A 1 8.47 -11.62 -73.23
CA MET A 1 8.96 -12.04 -71.89
C MET A 1 9.30 -10.80 -71.08
N LYS A 2 8.98 -10.82 -69.79
CA LYS A 2 8.73 -9.67 -68.91
C LYS A 2 10.00 -8.85 -68.58
N ASN A 3 9.84 -7.54 -68.54
CA ASN A 3 10.79 -6.54 -68.03
C ASN A 3 10.88 -6.58 -66.50
N GLU A 4 12.10 -6.56 -65.95
CA GLU A 4 12.36 -6.36 -64.51
C GLU A 4 12.25 -4.87 -64.12
N PRO A 5 11.70 -4.52 -62.94
CA PRO A 5 11.78 -3.17 -62.39
C PRO A 5 12.95 -2.99 -61.40
N PRO A 6 13.44 -1.76 -61.18
CA PRO A 6 14.67 -1.50 -60.44
C PRO A 6 14.50 -1.50 -58.91
N LYS A 7 15.59 -1.85 -58.20
CA LYS A 7 15.71 -1.91 -56.74
C LYS A 7 15.43 -0.54 -56.09
N SER A 8 14.37 -0.45 -55.28
CA SER A 8 14.08 0.75 -54.48
C SER A 8 15.00 0.82 -53.25
N ARG A 9 15.82 1.88 -53.20
CA ARG A 9 16.70 2.25 -52.08
C ARG A 9 15.84 2.94 -51.00
N ARG A 10 15.47 2.26 -49.92
CA ARG A 10 14.80 2.91 -48.78
C ARG A 10 15.83 3.66 -47.93
N ARG A 11 15.72 5.00 -47.93
CA ARG A 11 16.44 5.93 -47.05
C ARG A 11 16.10 5.65 -45.59
N SER A 12 17.13 5.44 -44.77
CA SER A 12 17.09 5.54 -43.31
C SER A 12 16.56 6.93 -42.91
N ARG A 13 15.46 6.97 -42.14
CA ARG A 13 15.07 8.14 -41.36
C ARG A 13 15.67 7.96 -39.97
N HIS A 14 16.70 8.75 -39.66
CA HIS A 14 17.13 9.00 -38.29
C HIS A 14 15.99 9.69 -37.54
N SER A 15 15.49 9.05 -36.48
CA SER A 15 14.72 9.72 -35.43
C SER A 15 15.64 9.89 -34.22
N ASN A 16 15.84 11.14 -33.82
CA ASN A 16 16.55 11.54 -32.61
C ASN A 16 15.98 10.83 -31.36
N PRO A 17 16.83 10.46 -30.38
CA PRO A 17 16.34 9.97 -29.10
C PRO A 17 15.70 11.12 -28.33
N SER A 18 14.41 10.98 -28.02
CA SER A 18 13.75 11.81 -27.02
C SER A 18 14.41 11.53 -25.67
N HIS A 19 15.16 12.50 -25.15
CA HIS A 19 15.69 12.46 -23.79
C HIS A 19 14.51 12.38 -22.81
N SER A 20 14.27 11.20 -22.25
CA SER A 20 13.48 11.07 -21.02
C SER A 20 14.30 11.62 -19.87
N ALA A 21 13.85 12.72 -19.27
CA ALA A 21 14.43 13.24 -18.04
C ALA A 21 14.21 12.22 -16.91
N ILE A 22 15.24 11.45 -16.61
CA ILE A 22 15.31 10.60 -15.43
C ILE A 22 15.91 11.48 -14.33
N LEU A 23 15.16 11.70 -13.24
CA LEU A 23 15.71 12.38 -12.07
C LEU A 23 16.71 11.42 -11.41
N PRO A 24 17.97 11.82 -11.19
CA PRO A 24 18.94 11.02 -10.47
C PRO A 24 18.44 10.66 -9.07
N ASP A 25 18.86 9.51 -8.55
CA ASP A 25 18.43 9.00 -7.24
C ASP A 25 18.65 10.03 -6.12
N ASP A 26 19.72 10.82 -6.22
CA ASP A 26 20.03 11.92 -5.28
C ASP A 26 18.94 13.00 -5.24
N LEU A 27 18.33 13.29 -6.40
CA LEU A 27 17.25 14.28 -6.51
C LEU A 27 15.92 13.72 -5.98
N ILE A 28 15.71 12.40 -6.09
CA ILE A 28 14.56 11.73 -5.46
C ILE A 28 14.68 11.81 -3.95
N PHE A 29 15.88 11.57 -3.40
CA PHE A 29 16.14 11.75 -1.97
C PHE A 29 15.96 13.20 -1.52
N GLU A 30 16.38 14.17 -2.33
CA GLU A 30 16.19 15.60 -2.07
C GLU A 30 14.70 15.98 -2.09
N ILE A 31 13.93 15.52 -3.07
CA ILE A 31 12.47 15.72 -3.17
C ILE A 31 11.75 15.07 -1.98
N LEU A 32 12.10 13.85 -1.60
CA LEU A 32 11.57 13.18 -0.41
C LEU A 32 11.97 13.88 0.89
N SER A 33 13.09 14.61 0.90
CA SER A 33 13.52 15.46 2.01
C SER A 33 12.79 16.80 2.06
N TRP A 34 12.23 17.28 0.94
CA TRP A 34 11.44 18.52 0.84
C TRP A 34 9.96 18.31 1.16
N LEU A 35 9.45 17.08 0.98
CA LEU A 35 8.19 16.67 1.58
C LEU A 35 8.33 16.82 3.11
N THR A 36 7.42 17.57 3.74
CA THR A 36 7.39 17.86 5.18
C THR A 36 7.07 16.61 6.02
N VAL A 37 7.91 15.60 5.92
CA VAL A 37 7.81 14.30 6.61
C VAL A 37 9.06 14.05 7.47
N LYS A 38 9.85 15.11 7.73
CA LYS A 38 11.02 15.06 8.61
C LYS A 38 10.71 14.60 10.05
N PRO A 39 9.49 14.76 10.62
CA PRO A 39 9.17 14.10 11.89
C PRO A 39 8.86 12.61 11.76
N LEU A 40 8.27 12.15 10.65
CA LEU A 40 7.78 10.77 10.51
C LEU A 40 8.91 9.78 10.23
N MET A 41 10.02 10.22 9.62
CA MET A 41 11.22 9.39 9.47
C MET A 41 11.89 9.06 10.82
N LYS A 42 11.69 9.86 11.87
CA LYS A 42 12.17 9.56 13.23
C LYS A 42 11.33 8.52 13.98
N LEU A 43 10.22 8.08 13.40
CA LEU A 43 9.34 7.03 13.95
C LEU A 43 9.66 5.64 13.37
N LYS A 44 10.61 5.54 12.42
CA LYS A 44 10.87 4.34 11.60
C LYS A 44 11.79 3.29 12.21
N CYS A 45 12.48 3.64 13.29
CA CYS A 45 12.99 2.69 14.27
C CYS A 45 12.38 3.17 15.58
N ASP A 46 11.84 2.30 16.43
CA ASP A 46 11.59 2.66 17.82
C ASP A 46 12.97 2.92 18.46
N PRO A 47 13.47 4.16 18.50
CA PRO A 47 14.86 4.35 18.87
C PRO A 47 15.02 4.28 20.40
N TYR A 48 13.91 4.13 21.15
CA TYR A 48 13.86 4.39 22.58
C TYR A 48 12.66 3.72 23.31
N TYR A 49 12.27 2.49 22.98
CA TYR A 49 11.17 1.78 23.68
C TYR A 49 9.81 2.54 23.71
N LEU A 50 9.62 3.55 22.86
CA LEU A 50 8.50 4.48 22.93
C LEU A 50 7.18 3.80 22.59
N LEU A 51 7.19 2.74 21.79
CA LEU A 51 6.00 1.96 21.49
C LEU A 51 5.67 1.00 22.63
N ILE A 52 6.69 0.37 23.22
CA ILE A 52 6.54 -0.56 24.35
C ILE A 52 5.95 0.20 25.55
N ASP A 53 6.41 1.41 25.83
CA ASP A 53 5.84 2.29 26.87
C ASP A 53 4.37 2.64 26.63
N LYS A 54 3.91 2.53 25.38
CA LYS A 54 2.52 2.78 24.95
C LYS A 54 1.69 1.51 24.88
N ASP A 55 2.25 0.38 25.34
CA ASP A 55 1.66 -0.95 25.23
C ASP A 55 1.30 -1.31 23.77
N CYS A 56 2.19 -0.93 22.86
CA CYS A 56 2.09 -1.13 21.41
C CYS A 56 3.43 -1.67 20.87
N ARG A 57 3.41 -2.28 19.68
CA ARG A 57 4.60 -2.88 19.07
C ARG A 57 4.81 -2.50 17.61
N HIS A 58 3.73 -2.13 16.91
CA HIS A 58 3.80 -1.78 15.49
C HIS A 58 3.02 -0.50 15.18
N VAL A 59 3.43 0.20 14.13
CA VAL A 59 2.68 1.31 13.55
C VAL A 59 1.83 0.74 12.41
N VAL A 60 0.52 0.95 12.45
CA VAL A 60 -0.43 0.53 11.41
C VAL A 60 -0.47 1.52 10.26
N GLY A 61 -0.22 2.79 10.57
CA GLY A 61 -0.18 3.87 9.58
C GLY A 61 -0.32 5.23 10.25
N SER A 62 -0.31 6.27 9.42
CA SER A 62 -0.56 7.65 9.85
C SER A 62 -1.54 8.34 8.91
N CYS A 63 -2.44 9.16 9.45
CA CYS A 63 -3.42 9.92 8.69
C CYS A 63 -3.79 11.17 9.48
N ASN A 64 -3.88 12.33 8.81
CA ASN A 64 -4.24 13.62 9.42
C ASN A 64 -3.47 13.98 10.70
N GLY A 65 -2.17 13.64 10.75
CA GLY A 65 -1.30 13.92 11.90
C GLY A 65 -1.45 12.97 13.10
N LEU A 66 -2.36 11.99 13.03
CA LEU A 66 -2.47 10.89 13.98
C LEU A 66 -1.69 9.67 13.48
N VAL A 67 -1.09 8.95 14.42
CA VAL A 67 -0.43 7.66 14.21
C VAL A 67 -1.28 6.57 14.85
N CYS A 68 -1.70 5.57 14.08
CA CYS A 68 -2.37 4.39 14.61
C CYS A 68 -1.33 3.34 14.99
N LEU A 69 -1.39 2.92 16.25
CA LEU A 69 -0.50 1.95 16.85
C LEU A 69 -1.25 0.65 17.10
N LEU A 70 -0.54 -0.46 16.95
CA LEU A 70 -1.03 -1.81 17.21
C LEU A 70 -0.34 -2.40 18.42
N GLY A 71 -1.13 -2.84 19.39
CA GLY A 71 -0.69 -3.68 20.50
C GLY A 71 -1.34 -5.06 20.43
N TYR A 72 -0.73 -6.05 21.09
CA TYR A 72 -1.28 -7.40 21.14
C TYR A 72 -0.82 -8.16 22.39
N SER A 73 -1.67 -9.09 22.80
CA SER A 73 -1.41 -10.16 23.75
C SER A 73 -1.57 -11.51 23.04
N PRO A 74 -1.32 -12.65 23.71
CA PRO A 74 -1.64 -13.96 23.13
C PRO A 74 -3.12 -14.15 22.78
N ALA A 75 -4.03 -13.42 23.42
CA ALA A 75 -5.48 -13.59 23.27
C ALA A 75 -6.15 -12.58 22.32
N GLU A 76 -5.62 -11.35 22.22
CA GLU A 76 -6.26 -10.30 21.42
C GLU A 76 -5.29 -9.21 20.97
N MET A 77 -5.70 -8.46 19.95
CA MET A 77 -5.03 -7.25 19.46
C MET A 77 -5.87 -6.02 19.77
N TRP A 78 -5.24 -4.85 19.90
CA TRP A 78 -5.92 -3.58 20.09
C TRP A 78 -5.19 -2.45 19.39
N PHE A 79 -5.91 -1.34 19.21
CA PHE A 79 -5.40 -0.14 18.55
C PHE A 79 -5.34 1.03 19.52
N ARG A 80 -4.38 1.92 19.30
CA ARG A 80 -4.28 3.21 19.97
C ARG A 80 -3.95 4.30 18.97
N PHE A 81 -4.53 5.48 19.14
CA PHE A 81 -4.13 6.67 18.40
C PHE A 81 -3.16 7.49 19.21
N TRP A 82 -2.02 7.77 18.62
CA TRP A 82 -1.03 8.67 19.17
C TRP A 82 -0.95 9.94 18.32
N ASN A 83 -1.02 11.10 18.97
CA ASN A 83 -0.72 12.38 18.36
C ASN A 83 0.70 12.79 18.81
N PRO A 84 1.72 12.68 17.93
CA PRO A 84 3.09 13.03 18.31
C PRO A 84 3.27 14.51 18.67
N ALA A 85 2.49 15.40 18.06
CA ALA A 85 2.58 16.85 18.30
C ALA A 85 2.07 17.25 19.68
N THR A 86 0.99 16.62 20.15
CA THR A 86 0.42 16.89 21.48
C THR A 86 0.90 15.90 22.55
N ARG A 87 1.63 14.86 22.15
CA ARG A 87 2.07 13.72 22.98
C ARG A 87 0.91 12.97 23.66
N LYS A 88 -0.32 13.16 23.21
CA LYS A 88 -1.51 12.47 23.73
C LYS A 88 -1.70 11.13 23.05
N ILE A 89 -2.10 10.12 23.84
CA ILE A 89 -2.46 8.80 23.36
C ILE A 89 -3.88 8.46 23.81
N SER A 90 -4.63 7.76 22.96
CA SER A 90 -5.96 7.25 23.31
C SER A 90 -5.89 6.04 24.24
N ASP A 91 -7.03 5.69 24.81
CA ASP A 91 -7.24 4.36 25.39
C ASP A 91 -7.13 3.26 24.32
N LYS A 92 -7.14 2.01 24.78
CA LYS A 92 -7.18 0.84 23.87
C LYS A 92 -8.55 0.78 23.20
N LEU A 93 -8.54 0.62 21.89
CA LEU A 93 -9.72 0.62 21.03
C LEU A 93 -9.72 -0.61 20.13
N GLY A 94 -10.90 -0.95 19.61
CA GLY A 94 -11.00 -1.87 18.48
C GLY A 94 -10.45 -3.28 18.73
N PHE A 95 -10.68 -3.83 19.92
CA PHE A 95 -10.22 -5.16 20.28
C PHE A 95 -10.56 -6.18 19.19
N PHE A 96 -9.55 -6.94 18.77
CA PHE A 96 -9.64 -7.89 17.68
C PHE A 96 -9.22 -9.27 18.17
N ARG A 97 -10.10 -10.25 17.96
CA ARG A 97 -9.92 -11.65 18.31
C ARG A 97 -10.13 -12.50 17.08
N ASP A 98 -9.31 -13.54 16.93
CA ASP A 98 -9.48 -14.55 15.90
C ASP A 98 -8.99 -15.91 16.41
N ASP A 99 -9.92 -16.69 16.93
CA ASP A 99 -9.67 -18.03 17.45
C ASP A 99 -9.54 -19.07 16.31
N THR A 100 -9.86 -18.69 15.06
CA THR A 100 -9.92 -19.64 13.94
C THR A 100 -8.57 -19.84 13.27
N TYR A 101 -7.89 -18.74 12.95
CA TYR A 101 -6.63 -18.78 12.20
C TYR A 101 -5.45 -18.28 13.02
N GLY A 102 -5.70 -17.46 14.04
CA GLY A 102 -4.69 -16.84 14.87
C GLY A 102 -4.29 -15.44 14.41
N LEU A 103 -3.96 -14.59 15.39
CA LEU A 103 -3.75 -13.16 15.23
C LEU A 103 -2.59 -12.79 14.28
N LYS A 104 -1.56 -13.65 14.17
CA LYS A 104 -0.36 -13.40 13.37
C LYS A 104 -0.58 -13.39 11.85
N TYR A 105 -1.74 -13.85 11.38
CA TYR A 105 -2.06 -13.91 9.94
C TYR A 105 -2.87 -12.71 9.45
N TRP A 106 -3.05 -11.70 10.30
CA TRP A 106 -3.71 -10.46 9.96
C TRP A 106 -2.70 -9.35 9.74
N THR A 107 -2.87 -8.61 8.65
CA THR A 107 -2.24 -7.29 8.48
C THR A 107 -3.30 -6.21 8.57
N PHE A 108 -2.89 -5.01 8.93
CA PHE A 108 -3.77 -3.89 9.21
C PHE A 108 -3.35 -2.67 8.41
N THR A 109 -4.30 -1.89 7.94
CA THR A 109 -4.03 -0.61 7.32
C THR A 109 -5.05 0.42 7.80
N MET A 110 -4.56 1.58 8.23
CA MET A 110 -5.41 2.68 8.64
C MET A 110 -5.84 3.50 7.43
N GLY A 111 -7.07 3.99 7.48
CA GLY A 111 -7.49 5.12 6.67
C GLY A 111 -8.52 5.99 7.38
N TYR A 112 -8.95 7.03 6.69
CA TYR A 112 -9.94 7.98 7.16
C TYR A 112 -10.99 8.21 6.07
N ASP A 113 -12.25 8.16 6.49
CA ASP A 113 -13.42 8.42 5.67
C ASP A 113 -13.90 9.86 5.92
N ASN A 114 -13.66 10.74 4.94
CA ASN A 114 -14.05 12.15 5.02
C ASN A 114 -15.58 12.34 5.06
N SER A 115 -16.36 11.38 4.53
CA SER A 115 -17.81 11.55 4.40
C SER A 115 -18.53 11.41 5.74
N SER A 116 -18.01 10.56 6.61
CA SER A 116 -18.54 10.31 7.95
C SER A 116 -17.66 10.85 9.08
N ASP A 117 -16.51 11.46 8.74
CA ASP A 117 -15.52 12.01 9.69
C ASP A 117 -15.07 10.96 10.72
N VAL A 118 -14.78 9.75 10.24
CA VAL A 118 -14.31 8.64 11.09
C VAL A 118 -13.05 8.01 10.56
N TYR A 119 -12.18 7.63 11.49
CA TYR A 119 -11.08 6.73 11.18
C TYR A 119 -11.58 5.30 11.05
N LYS A 120 -10.95 4.55 10.16
CA LYS A 120 -11.18 3.13 10.00
C LYS A 120 -9.86 2.36 9.97
N VAL A 121 -9.89 1.11 10.41
CA VAL A 121 -8.79 0.16 10.21
C VAL A 121 -9.31 -1.02 9.43
N VAL A 122 -8.61 -1.33 8.35
CA VAL A 122 -8.89 -2.48 7.50
C VAL A 122 -7.95 -3.60 7.90
N ALA A 123 -8.52 -4.74 8.30
CA ALA A 123 -7.79 -5.96 8.60
C ALA A 123 -7.90 -6.92 7.41
N LEU A 124 -6.75 -7.45 6.99
CA LEU A 124 -6.64 -8.37 5.86
C LEU A 124 -6.05 -9.69 6.32
N GLN A 125 -6.67 -10.79 5.91
CA GLN A 125 -6.19 -12.14 6.15
C GLN A 125 -6.11 -12.92 4.85
N TYR A 126 -4.99 -13.59 4.65
CA TYR A 126 -4.79 -14.51 3.53
C TYR A 126 -5.56 -15.80 3.78
N CYS A 127 -6.55 -16.11 2.95
CA CYS A 127 -7.34 -17.34 3.10
C CYS A 127 -6.89 -18.44 2.13
N SER A 128 -6.69 -18.09 0.86
CA SER A 128 -6.31 -19.01 -0.21
C SER A 128 -5.31 -18.35 -1.15
N HIS A 129 -4.84 -19.07 -2.18
CA HIS A 129 -3.95 -18.49 -3.18
C HIS A 129 -4.57 -17.31 -3.95
N LEU A 130 -5.90 -17.15 -3.92
CA LEU A 130 -6.64 -16.26 -4.82
C LEU A 130 -7.50 -15.22 -4.11
N THR A 131 -7.72 -15.33 -2.79
CA THR A 131 -8.65 -14.45 -2.08
C THR A 131 -8.08 -13.94 -0.76
N THR A 132 -8.43 -12.70 -0.44
CA THR A 132 -8.08 -12.03 0.82
C THR A 132 -9.37 -11.72 1.57
N ARG A 133 -9.50 -12.23 2.81
CA ARG A 133 -10.61 -11.88 3.69
C ARG A 133 -10.37 -10.51 4.29
N VAL A 134 -11.46 -9.75 4.43
CA VAL A 134 -11.39 -8.34 4.82
C VAL A 134 -12.38 -8.05 5.94
N ARG A 135 -11.89 -7.38 6.98
CA ARG A 135 -12.71 -6.81 8.04
C ARG A 135 -12.40 -5.33 8.18
N VAL A 136 -13.41 -4.55 8.55
CA VAL A 136 -13.26 -3.11 8.76
C VAL A 136 -13.71 -2.78 10.18
N LEU A 137 -12.83 -2.12 10.92
CA LEU A 137 -13.14 -1.46 12.18
C LEU A 137 -13.49 -0.01 11.89
N THR A 138 -14.61 0.44 12.42
CA THR A 138 -14.94 1.88 12.46
C THR A 138 -14.70 2.41 13.86
N PHE A 139 -13.86 3.43 13.99
CA PHE A 139 -13.66 4.11 15.27
C PHE A 139 -14.85 5.03 15.57
N GLY A 140 -15.20 5.13 16.86
CA GLY A 140 -16.43 5.77 17.33
C GLY A 140 -17.35 4.73 17.96
N ASN A 141 -17.82 3.75 17.18
CA ASN A 141 -18.58 2.61 17.70
C ASN A 141 -17.70 1.40 18.06
N ASN A 142 -16.45 1.36 17.59
CA ASN A 142 -15.49 0.28 17.82
C ASN A 142 -15.98 -1.10 17.34
N ILE A 143 -16.78 -1.14 16.29
CA ILE A 143 -17.37 -2.37 15.75
C ILE A 143 -16.56 -2.87 14.55
N TRP A 144 -16.22 -4.16 14.58
CA TRP A 144 -15.68 -4.88 13.44
C TRP A 144 -16.79 -5.40 12.55
N ARG A 145 -16.68 -5.18 11.24
CA ARG A 145 -17.61 -5.69 10.22
C ARG A 145 -16.84 -6.51 9.20
N ASN A 146 -17.38 -7.67 8.83
CA ASN A 146 -16.89 -8.40 7.67
C ASN A 146 -17.44 -7.71 6.42
N ILE A 147 -16.59 -7.52 5.42
CA ILE A 147 -17.00 -7.03 4.11
C ILE A 147 -16.71 -8.08 3.04
N GLN A 148 -17.05 -7.80 1.79
CA GLN A 148 -16.75 -8.71 0.69
C GLN A 148 -15.24 -8.99 0.61
N CYS A 149 -14.88 -10.28 0.54
CA CYS A 149 -13.50 -10.69 0.31
C CYS A 149 -12.96 -10.08 -1.00
N PHE A 150 -11.69 -9.73 -1.02
CA PHE A 150 -11.05 -9.33 -2.26
C PHE A 150 -10.81 -10.57 -3.14
N PRO A 151 -11.15 -10.51 -4.43
CA PRO A 151 -10.90 -11.57 -5.41
C PRO A 151 -9.44 -11.55 -5.90
N ALA A 152 -8.52 -11.21 -5.00
CA ALA A 152 -7.09 -11.14 -5.25
C ALA A 152 -6.32 -11.43 -3.98
N ARG A 153 -5.09 -11.91 -4.12
CA ARG A 153 -4.13 -12.05 -3.02
C ARG A 153 -3.40 -10.74 -2.83
N VAL A 154 -3.75 -10.00 -1.77
CA VAL A 154 -3.02 -8.77 -1.40
C VAL A 154 -1.57 -9.13 -1.06
N LEU A 155 -0.65 -8.28 -1.49
CA LEU A 155 0.76 -8.39 -1.13
C LEU A 155 1.05 -7.48 0.06
N HIS A 156 1.59 -8.08 1.11
CA HIS A 156 2.19 -7.37 2.23
C HIS A 156 3.53 -8.03 2.53
N PHE A 157 4.61 -7.29 2.44
CA PHE A 157 5.94 -7.81 2.73
C PHE A 157 6.83 -6.73 3.31
N SER A 158 7.79 -7.17 4.13
CA SER A 158 8.86 -6.33 4.63
C SER A 158 10.15 -6.66 3.87
N TYR A 159 10.85 -5.64 3.37
CA TYR A 159 12.16 -5.78 2.75
C TYR A 159 13.03 -4.59 3.14
N ASP A 160 14.26 -4.85 3.58
CA ASP A 160 15.23 -3.82 4.01
C ASP A 160 14.62 -2.78 4.98
N ASN A 161 13.93 -3.27 6.01
CA ASN A 161 13.20 -2.45 6.99
C ASN A 161 12.10 -1.54 6.41
N ARG A 162 11.63 -1.79 5.18
CA ARG A 162 10.48 -1.12 4.58
C ARG A 162 9.29 -2.07 4.53
N GLU A 163 8.18 -1.66 5.14
CA GLU A 163 6.90 -2.35 4.99
C GLU A 163 6.20 -1.84 3.73
N PHE A 164 5.93 -2.76 2.80
CA PHE A 164 5.10 -2.53 1.64
C PHE A 164 3.71 -3.04 1.96
N GLY A 165 2.82 -2.11 2.32
CA GLY A 165 1.45 -2.38 2.72
C GLY A 165 0.44 -1.48 2.01
N GLY A 166 -0.76 -1.39 2.57
CA GLY A 166 -1.81 -0.54 2.01
C GLY A 166 -1.50 0.94 2.18
N VAL A 167 -1.88 1.73 1.19
CA VAL A 167 -1.68 3.18 1.20
C VAL A 167 -3.02 3.88 1.14
N HIS A 168 -3.28 4.74 2.14
CA HIS A 168 -4.43 5.63 2.16
C HIS A 168 -4.21 6.83 1.24
N LEU A 169 -5.17 7.09 0.36
CA LEU A 169 -5.28 8.33 -0.39
C LEU A 169 -6.75 8.65 -0.63
N ASN A 170 -7.17 9.88 -0.35
CA ASN A 170 -8.47 10.42 -0.74
C ASN A 170 -9.66 9.48 -0.41
N CYS A 171 -9.75 9.06 0.85
CA CYS A 171 -10.78 8.14 1.36
C CYS A 171 -10.71 6.70 0.86
N THR A 172 -9.70 6.33 0.06
CA THR A 172 -9.47 4.94 -0.31
C THR A 172 -8.21 4.39 0.34
N VAL A 173 -8.16 3.09 0.52
CA VAL A 173 -6.93 2.36 0.84
C VAL A 173 -6.61 1.42 -0.31
N ASN A 174 -5.35 1.45 -0.73
CA ASN A 174 -4.90 0.85 -1.98
C ASN A 174 -3.78 -0.13 -1.69
N TRP A 175 -3.91 -1.36 -2.19
CA TRP A 175 -2.89 -2.41 -2.03
C TRP A 175 -2.46 -2.96 -3.39
N LEU A 176 -1.19 -3.32 -3.50
CA LEU A 176 -0.76 -4.22 -4.56
C LEU A 176 -1.31 -5.61 -4.28
N ALA A 177 -1.82 -6.28 -5.30
CA ALA A 177 -2.31 -7.63 -5.20
C ALA A 177 -1.95 -8.44 -6.46
N VAL A 178 -2.09 -9.76 -6.35
CA VAL A 178 -1.93 -10.69 -7.46
C VAL A 178 -3.24 -11.43 -7.68
N ILE A 179 -3.67 -11.49 -8.95
CA ILE A 179 -4.70 -12.40 -9.43
C ILE A 179 -4.04 -13.46 -10.30
N THR A 180 -4.67 -14.62 -10.43
CA THR A 180 -4.22 -15.66 -11.35
C THR A 180 -5.12 -15.63 -12.58
N ASP A 181 -4.53 -15.66 -13.77
CA ASP A 181 -5.28 -15.81 -15.01
C ASP A 181 -5.58 -17.28 -15.35
N ASP A 182 -6.39 -17.50 -16.38
CA ASP A 182 -6.79 -18.84 -16.85
C ASP A 182 -5.60 -19.73 -17.26
N GLY A 183 -4.41 -19.14 -17.47
CA GLY A 183 -3.15 -19.83 -17.77
C GLY A 183 -2.27 -20.09 -16.55
N ASN A 184 -2.76 -19.84 -15.34
CA ASN A 184 -2.02 -19.95 -14.08
C ASN A 184 -0.84 -18.96 -13.95
N HIS A 185 -0.85 -17.86 -14.72
CA HIS A 185 0.13 -16.79 -14.60
C HIS A 185 -0.36 -15.72 -13.64
N GLY A 186 0.49 -15.35 -12.68
CA GLY A 186 0.20 -14.29 -11.73
C GLY A 186 0.26 -12.91 -12.38
N LYS A 187 -0.81 -12.14 -12.30
CA LYS A 187 -0.90 -10.77 -12.79
C LYS A 187 -1.06 -9.79 -11.63
N TYR A 188 -0.23 -8.75 -11.60
CA TYR A 188 -0.37 -7.67 -10.63
C TYR A 188 -1.60 -6.81 -10.92
N VAL A 189 -2.32 -6.47 -9.86
CA VAL A 189 -3.43 -5.54 -9.84
C VAL A 189 -3.34 -4.64 -8.62
N ILE A 190 -4.04 -3.52 -8.63
CA ILE A 190 -4.23 -2.69 -7.44
C ILE A 190 -5.66 -2.92 -6.96
N ILE A 191 -5.83 -3.33 -5.72
CA ILE A 191 -7.14 -3.34 -5.06
C ILE A 191 -7.29 -2.01 -4.33
N SER A 192 -8.33 -1.25 -4.66
CA SER A 192 -8.69 0.01 -4.01
C SER A 192 -10.00 -0.18 -3.27
N LEU A 193 -9.97 -0.07 -1.94
CA LEU A 193 -11.16 -0.07 -1.09
C LEU A 193 -11.59 1.36 -0.81
N ASP A 194 -12.82 1.69 -1.16
CA ASP A 194 -13.48 2.93 -0.72
C ASP A 194 -13.94 2.76 0.74
N LEU A 195 -13.48 3.66 1.62
CA LEU A 195 -13.79 3.56 3.05
C LEU A 195 -15.20 4.04 3.39
N ALA A 196 -15.81 4.91 2.59
CA ALA A 196 -17.16 5.40 2.82
C ALA A 196 -18.18 4.31 2.50
N THR A 197 -18.04 3.66 1.35
CA THR A 197 -18.97 2.63 0.89
C THR A 197 -18.59 1.22 1.33
N GLU A 198 -17.35 1.02 1.81
CA GLU A 198 -16.77 -0.28 2.13
C GLU A 198 -16.79 -1.27 0.94
N THR A 199 -16.70 -0.73 -0.28
CA THR A 199 -16.66 -1.49 -1.53
C THR A 199 -15.30 -1.38 -2.20
N HIS A 200 -14.86 -2.46 -2.84
CA HIS A 200 -13.56 -2.50 -3.50
C HIS A 200 -13.69 -2.46 -5.02
N THR A 201 -12.65 -1.94 -5.66
CA THR A 201 -12.47 -1.97 -7.10
C THR A 201 -11.09 -2.50 -7.44
N GLN A 202 -10.94 -3.02 -8.66
CA GLN A 202 -9.67 -3.47 -9.20
C GLN A 202 -9.18 -2.49 -10.25
N LEU A 203 -7.98 -1.97 -10.04
CA LEU A 203 -7.30 -1.05 -10.95
C LEU A 203 -6.11 -1.74 -11.62
N ARG A 204 -5.81 -1.32 -12.84
CA ARG A 204 -4.60 -1.79 -13.53
C ARG A 204 -3.38 -1.05 -12.96
N PRO A 205 -2.26 -1.76 -12.76
CA PRO A 205 -0.94 -1.14 -12.62
C PRO A 205 -0.69 -0.10 -13.71
N PRO A 206 -0.02 1.03 -13.41
CA PRO A 206 0.63 1.81 -14.45
C PRO A 206 1.47 0.92 -15.37
N PRO A 207 1.55 1.21 -16.68
CA PRO A 207 2.35 0.42 -17.61
C PRO A 207 3.79 0.35 -17.13
N SER A 208 4.33 -0.85 -16.95
CA SER A 208 5.76 -1.04 -16.74
C SER A 208 6.51 -0.63 -18.00
N THR A 209 7.68 -0.01 -17.84
CA THR A 209 8.59 0.21 -18.97
C THR A 209 8.95 -1.13 -19.61
N PRO A 210 8.85 -1.29 -20.94
CA PRO A 210 9.07 -2.57 -21.61
C PRO A 210 10.56 -2.89 -21.62
N ASN A 211 11.08 -3.57 -20.58
CA ASN A 211 12.30 -4.41 -20.61
C ASN A 211 12.75 -4.91 -19.23
N ARG A 212 11.85 -5.22 -18.29
CA ARG A 212 12.26 -5.90 -17.06
C ARG A 212 11.38 -7.11 -16.78
N SER A 213 12.03 -8.27 -16.71
CA SER A 213 11.50 -9.51 -16.17
C SER A 213 10.86 -9.25 -14.81
N VAL A 214 9.68 -9.83 -14.60
CA VAL A 214 8.90 -9.79 -13.34
C VAL A 214 9.69 -10.34 -12.14
N GLN A 215 10.85 -10.96 -12.37
CA GLN A 215 11.67 -11.63 -11.35
C GLN A 215 12.66 -10.72 -10.61
N ASP A 216 12.96 -9.51 -11.10
CA ASP A 216 14.09 -8.73 -10.56
C ASP A 216 13.70 -7.55 -9.65
N VAL A 217 12.40 -7.28 -9.44
CA VAL A 217 11.99 -6.16 -8.58
C VAL A 217 10.67 -6.42 -7.85
N GLN A 218 10.65 -6.23 -6.53
CA GLN A 218 9.42 -6.26 -5.72
C GLN A 218 8.69 -4.91 -5.81
N PRO A 219 7.46 -4.85 -6.36
CA PRO A 219 6.74 -3.59 -6.49
C PRO A 219 6.00 -3.25 -5.20
N GLY A 220 5.95 -1.96 -4.85
CA GLY A 220 5.09 -1.38 -3.82
C GLY A 220 4.17 -0.31 -4.42
N VAL A 221 3.01 -0.06 -3.81
CA VAL A 221 2.17 1.09 -4.18
C VAL A 221 2.60 2.29 -3.36
N CYS A 222 2.70 3.46 -4.01
CA CYS A 222 2.78 4.75 -3.34
C CYS A 222 1.93 5.78 -4.10
N PHE A 223 1.81 6.97 -3.51
CA PHE A 223 1.30 8.14 -4.21
C PHE A 223 2.34 9.25 -4.19
N LEU A 224 2.53 9.92 -5.33
CA LEU A 224 3.13 11.24 -5.37
C LEU A 224 2.05 12.24 -4.95
N MET A 225 2.37 13.12 -3.99
CA MET A 225 1.41 14.06 -3.37
C MET A 225 0.67 14.96 -4.39
N ASP A 226 1.25 15.18 -5.57
CA ASP A 226 0.65 15.97 -6.65
C ASP A 226 -0.13 15.13 -7.68
N SER A 227 -0.25 13.82 -7.47
CA SER A 227 -0.91 12.88 -8.40
C SER A 227 -2.17 12.26 -7.77
N ARG A 228 -3.30 12.34 -8.49
CA ARG A 228 -4.54 11.64 -8.12
C ARG A 228 -4.54 10.15 -8.49
N LYS A 229 -3.39 9.59 -8.90
CA LYS A 229 -3.28 8.22 -9.41
C LYS A 229 -2.23 7.45 -8.63
N PRO A 230 -2.49 6.17 -8.26
CA PRO A 230 -1.49 5.33 -7.62
C PRO A 230 -0.32 5.08 -8.57
N ILE A 231 0.88 5.12 -8.02
CA ILE A 231 2.13 4.86 -8.72
C ILE A 231 2.73 3.60 -8.12
N LEU A 232 3.27 2.73 -8.98
CA LEU A 232 4.05 1.59 -8.54
C LEU A 232 5.50 2.02 -8.41
N LEU A 233 6.05 1.87 -7.21
CA LEU A 233 7.48 1.96 -6.99
C LEU A 233 8.06 0.55 -7.08
N TYR A 234 9.11 0.43 -7.86
CA TYR A 234 9.90 -0.78 -7.98
C TYR A 234 11.12 -0.61 -7.05
N GLY A 235 11.14 -1.32 -5.92
CA GLY A 235 12.27 -1.27 -4.98
C GLY A 235 13.38 -2.21 -5.43
N LYS A 236 14.57 -1.68 -5.75
CA LYS A 236 15.76 -2.50 -5.96
C LYS A 236 16.22 -3.16 -4.67
#